data_AF-A0AAJ2TC42-F1
#
_entry.id   AF-A0AAJ2TC42-F1
#
_cell.length_a   1.000
_cell.length_b   1.000
_cell.length_c   1.000
_cell.angle_alpha   90.00
_cell.angle_beta   90.00
_cell.angle_gamma   90.00
#
_symmetry.space_group_name_H-M   'P 1'
#
loop_
_entity.id
_entity.type
_entity.pdbx_description
1 polymer ?
#
loop_
_entity_poly.entity_id
_entity_poly.type
_entity_poly.pdbx_seq_one_letter_code
_entity_poly.pdbx_strand_id
1 'polypeptide(L)' 'EKTKKTLYCGEYGVIANADDASAARWLDDIGGLLSENGIGRAVWSYRGFSAITSPDDKTWNEDMVRAISRV' A
#
# COMPACT_ATOMS: atom_id res chain seq x y z
N GLU A 1 -13.78 -15.13 -10.70
CA GLU A 1 -13.39 -15.85 -11.94
C GLU A 1 -14.37 -15.81 -13.13
N LYS A 2 -15.66 -15.45 -12.96
CA LYS A 2 -16.68 -15.50 -14.03
C LYS A 2 -16.29 -14.87 -15.38
N THR A 3 -15.54 -13.77 -15.36
CA THR A 3 -15.17 -13.01 -16.58
C THR A 3 -13.82 -13.42 -17.18
N LYS A 4 -13.03 -14.25 -16.47
CA LYS A 4 -11.64 -14.63 -16.83
C LYS A 4 -10.70 -13.44 -17.11
N LYS A 5 -11.03 -12.24 -16.64
CA LYS A 5 -10.19 -11.06 -16.78
C LYS A 5 -9.19 -10.96 -15.63
N THR A 6 -7.98 -10.49 -15.94
CA THR A 6 -7.00 -10.09 -14.92
C THR A 6 -7.50 -8.87 -14.17
N LEU A 7 -7.27 -8.85 -12.86
CA LEU A 7 -7.58 -7.71 -12.00
C LEU A 7 -6.31 -6.94 -11.69
N TYR A 8 -6.46 -5.63 -11.50
CA TYR A 8 -5.41 -4.73 -11.05
C TYR A 8 -6.01 -3.70 -10.12
N CYS A 9 -5.44 -3.54 -8.92
CA CYS A 9 -5.80 -2.50 -7.97
C CYS A 9 -4.89 -1.29 -8.19
N GLY A 10 -5.35 -0.32 -8.98
CA GLY A 10 -4.53 0.82 -9.37
C GLY A 10 -4.18 1.76 -8.23
N GLU A 11 -5.02 1.83 -7.20
CA GLU A 11 -4.81 2.66 -6.02
C GLU A 11 -5.41 1.98 -4.79
N TYR A 12 -4.61 1.90 -3.73
CA TYR A 12 -5.02 1.60 -2.36
C TYR A 12 -4.08 2.35 -1.42
N GLY A 13 -4.54 2.79 -0.25
CA GLY A 13 -3.66 3.53 0.66
C GLY A 13 -4.38 4.07 1.87
N VAL A 14 -3.61 4.71 2.74
CA VAL A 14 -4.07 5.30 4.00
C VAL A 14 -3.73 6.78 4.00
N ILE A 15 -4.70 7.60 4.45
CA ILE A 15 -4.53 9.05 4.52
C ILE A 15 -3.40 9.44 5.48
N ALA A 16 -2.60 10.44 5.11
CA ALA A 16 -1.36 10.81 5.81
C ALA A 16 -1.51 11.21 7.29
N ASN A 17 -2.72 11.54 7.75
CA ASN A 17 -2.98 11.93 9.13
C ASN A 17 -3.50 10.78 10.01
N ALA A 18 -3.56 9.55 9.50
CA ALA A 18 -3.79 8.35 10.31
C ALA A 18 -2.55 8.02 11.16
N ASP A 19 -2.72 7.24 12.22
CA ASP A 19 -1.58 6.77 13.00
C ASP A 19 -0.74 5.76 12.22
N ASP A 20 0.58 5.87 12.33
CA ASP A 20 1.53 5.07 11.56
C ASP A 20 1.36 3.57 11.77
N ALA A 21 1.07 3.14 13.01
CA ALA A 21 0.92 1.74 13.34
C ALA A 21 -0.32 1.14 12.66
N SER A 22 -1.46 1.83 12.68
CA SER A 22 -2.66 1.37 11.98
C SER A 22 -2.51 1.45 10.47
N ALA A 23 -1.83 2.47 9.96
CA ALA A 23 -1.53 2.58 8.54
C ALA A 23 -0.69 1.40 8.05
N ALA A 24 0.38 1.03 8.77
CA ALA A 24 1.20 -0.13 8.44
C ALA A 24 0.39 -1.44 8.49
N ARG A 25 -0.43 -1.66 9.53
CA ARG A 25 -1.29 -2.86 9.61
C ARG A 25 -2.29 -2.95 8.46
N TRP A 26 -2.96 -1.84 8.12
CA TRP A 26 -3.92 -1.81 7.03
C TRP A 26 -3.25 -2.07 5.67
N LEU A 27 -2.07 -1.49 5.44
CA LEU A 27 -1.29 -1.72 4.22
C LEU A 27 -0.86 -3.19 4.11
N ASP A 28 -0.50 -3.84 5.22
CA ASP A 28 -0.12 -5.26 5.25
C ASP A 28 -1.33 -6.16 4.96
N ASP A 29 -2.48 -5.91 5.61
CA ASP A 29 -3.71 -6.68 5.41
C ASP A 29 -4.21 -6.58 3.95
N ILE A 30 -4.35 -5.36 3.41
CA ILE A 30 -4.85 -5.17 2.04
C ILE A 30 -3.82 -5.62 1.00
N GLY A 31 -2.55 -5.28 1.20
CA GLY A 31 -1.46 -5.73 0.31
C GLY A 31 -1.34 -7.25 0.27
N GLY A 32 -1.49 -7.90 1.43
CA GLY A 32 -1.52 -9.35 1.59
C GLY A 32 -2.70 -9.98 0.85
N LEU A 33 -3.92 -9.53 1.11
CA LEU A 33 -5.13 -10.04 0.42
C LEU A 33 -5.04 -9.91 -1.09
N LEU A 34 -4.54 -8.78 -1.60
CA LEU A 34 -4.34 -8.58 -3.04
C LEU A 34 -3.29 -9.57 -3.60
N SER A 35 -2.19 -9.78 -2.88
CA SER A 35 -1.14 -10.75 -3.28
C SER A 35 -1.66 -12.19 -3.29
N GLU A 36 -2.36 -12.62 -2.24
CA GLU A 36 -2.93 -13.96 -2.10
C GLU A 36 -3.93 -14.29 -3.22
N ASN A 37 -4.62 -13.28 -3.74
CA ASN A 37 -5.55 -13.41 -4.85
C ASN A 37 -4.90 -13.19 -6.24
N GLY A 38 -3.58 -13.03 -6.30
CA GLY A 38 -2.85 -12.80 -7.55
C GLY A 38 -3.19 -11.47 -8.24
N ILE A 39 -3.60 -10.45 -7.48
CA ILE A 39 -4.01 -9.15 -7.98
C ILE A 39 -2.81 -8.19 -7.89
N GLY A 40 -2.32 -7.74 -9.04
CA GLY A 40 -1.32 -6.68 -9.11
C GLY A 40 -1.85 -5.38 -8.51
N ARG A 41 -0.98 -4.58 -7.89
CA ARG A 41 -1.39 -3.39 -7.14
C ARG A 41 -0.35 -2.26 -7.20
N ALA A 42 -0.82 -1.02 -7.02
CA ALA A 42 0.03 0.13 -6.75
C ALA A 42 -0.52 0.93 -5.55
N VAL A 43 0.35 1.23 -4.59
CA VAL A 43 -0.03 1.98 -3.40
C VAL A 43 -0.14 3.47 -3.72
N TRP A 44 -1.21 4.09 -3.24
CA TRP A 44 -1.37 5.54 -3.22
C TRP A 44 -0.88 6.08 -1.86
N SER A 45 0.13 6.94 -1.80
CA SER A 45 0.97 7.40 -2.92
C SER A 45 2.44 7.35 -2.52
N TYR A 46 3.33 7.49 -3.51
CA TYR A 46 4.77 7.59 -3.26
C TYR A 46 5.07 8.72 -2.26
N ARG A 47 4.49 9.92 -2.43
CA ARG A 47 4.74 11.08 -1.58
C ARG A 47 3.53 11.98 -1.44
N GLY A 48 3.30 12.47 -0.23
CA GLY A 48 2.12 13.28 0.08
C GLY A 48 0.87 12.42 0.01
N PHE A 49 -0.22 12.88 0.63
CA PHE A 49 -1.47 12.10 0.79
C PHE A 49 -1.35 10.80 1.62
N SER A 50 -0.16 10.20 1.73
CA SER A 50 0.23 9.09 2.61
C SER A 50 1.43 9.50 3.49
N ALA A 51 1.70 8.72 4.54
CA ALA A 51 2.86 8.87 5.42
C ALA A 51 4.04 7.93 5.04
N ILE A 52 4.02 7.33 3.85
CA ILE A 52 4.99 6.31 3.44
C ILE A 52 6.39 6.91 3.26
N THR A 53 6.49 8.04 2.54
CA THR A 53 7.73 8.80 2.40
C THR A 53 7.58 10.20 2.98
N SER A 54 8.69 10.76 3.44
CA SER A 54 8.72 12.13 3.93
C SER A 54 8.52 13.13 2.79
N PRO A 55 7.91 14.31 3.07
CA PRO A 55 7.74 15.36 2.06
C PRO A 55 9.06 15.80 1.39
N ASP A 56 10.19 15.66 2.09
CA ASP A 56 11.53 16.09 1.65
C ASP A 56 12.34 15.02 0.90
N ASP A 57 11.78 13.82 0.65
CA ASP A 57 12.43 12.68 -0.03
C ASP A 57 13.62 12.06 0.70
N LYS A 58 13.82 12.37 1.97
CA LYS A 58 15.01 11.92 2.70
C LYS A 58 14.77 10.70 3.57
N THR A 59 13.52 10.46 3.98
CA THR A 59 13.17 9.37 4.89
C THR A 59 11.87 8.70 4.46
N TRP A 60 11.63 7.51 5.01
CA TRP A 60 10.42 6.73 4.78
C TRP A 60 10.05 5.96 6.04
N ASN A 61 8.78 5.60 6.17
CA ASN A 61 8.33 4.68 7.22
C ASN A 61 8.66 3.24 6.78
N GLU A 62 9.63 2.62 7.44
CA GLU A 62 10.11 1.28 7.03
C GLU A 62 9.05 0.20 7.12
N ASP A 63 8.13 0.27 8.08
CA ASP A 63 7.09 -0.74 8.25
C ASP A 63 6.03 -0.63 7.15
N MET A 64 5.67 0.59 6.76
CA MET A 64 4.81 0.81 5.60
C MET A 64 5.49 0.37 4.30
N VAL A 65 6.79 0.66 4.11
CA VAL A 65 7.55 0.19 2.94
C VAL A 65 7.60 -1.34 2.90
N ARG A 66 7.88 -1.99 4.02
CA ARG A 66 7.84 -3.46 4.13
C ARG A 66 6.47 -4.02 3.76
N ALA A 67 5.39 -3.41 4.24
CA ALA A 67 4.02 -3.84 3.95
C ALA A 67 3.69 -3.76 2.44
N ILE A 68 4.08 -2.67 1.76
CA ILE A 68 3.72 -2.47 0.34
C ILE A 68 4.63 -3.25 -0.62
N SER A 69 5.87 -3.54 -0.25
CA SER A 69 6.87 -4.16 -1.13
C SER A 69 6.85 -5.69 -1.15
N ARG A 70 5.94 -6.36 -0.43
CA ARG A 70 5.77 -7.82 -0.51
C ARG A 70 5.42 -8.25 -1.93
N VAL A 71 6.07 -9.32 -2.40
CA VAL A 71 5.83 -9.95 -3.71
C VAL A 71 5.10 -11.27 -3.52
#